data_AF-A0A1F6E3Y2-F1
#
_entry.id   AF-A0A1F6E3Y2-F1
#
_cell.length_a   1.000
_cell.length_b   1.000
_cell.length_c   1.000
_cell.angle_alpha   90.00
_cell.angle_beta   90.00
_cell.angle_gamma   90.00
#
_symmetry.space_group_name_H-M   'P 1'
#
loop_
_entity.id
_entity.type
_entity.pdbx_description
1 polymer ?
#
loop_
_entity_poly.entity_id
_entity_poly.type
_entity_poly.pdbx_seq_one_letter_code
_entity_poly.pdbx_strand_id
1 'polypeptide(L)'
;MSRFNDGYTGHLFEEEKLGRCNAPYRGHLRWKEAVEVVRKNQPRTKTPFVARLEREVSAQIGSPVAFFTAVRSALDEIHKVDGFFEFQGIVVTIDLTMDPNKDVCKADLLVDAEDVADVPTLAGRVARELRSRLVRRAA
;
A
#
# COMPACT_ATOMS: atom_id res chain seq x y z
N MET A 1 33.04 -6.79 -1.47
CA MET A 1 32.22 -7.96 -1.89
C MET A 1 30.77 -7.64 -1.57
N SER A 2 29.91 -7.49 -2.57
CA SER A 2 28.47 -7.67 -2.38
C SER A 2 27.95 -8.45 -3.58
N ARG A 3 27.68 -9.73 -3.34
CA ARG A 3 27.07 -10.68 -4.28
C ARG A 3 25.58 -10.69 -3.98
N PHE A 4 24.81 -9.81 -4.60
CA PHE A 4 23.35 -9.96 -4.70
C PHE A 4 22.92 -9.26 -5.98
N ASN A 5 22.79 -10.00 -7.09
CA ASN A 5 22.01 -9.52 -8.22
C ASN A 5 21.47 -10.71 -9.03
N ASP A 6 20.66 -11.52 -8.36
CA ASP A 6 20.02 -12.71 -8.92
C ASP A 6 18.57 -12.35 -9.31
N GLY A 7 18.37 -11.34 -10.16
CA GLY A 7 17.07 -11.04 -10.78
C GLY A 7 15.91 -10.63 -9.86
N TYR A 8 16.13 -10.41 -8.56
CA TYR A 8 15.12 -9.90 -7.63
C TYR A 8 14.90 -8.40 -7.89
N THR A 9 13.68 -8.03 -8.28
CA THR A 9 13.31 -6.66 -8.68
C THR A 9 12.38 -6.02 -7.65
N GLY A 10 12.25 -4.68 -7.69
CA GLY A 10 11.27 -3.96 -6.85
C GLY A 10 9.85 -4.52 -6.98
N HIS A 11 9.43 -4.87 -8.20
CA HIS A 11 8.13 -5.51 -8.42
C HIS A 11 7.99 -6.89 -7.76
N LEU A 12 9.05 -7.68 -7.70
CA LEU A 12 9.01 -8.96 -6.99
C LEU A 12 8.91 -8.74 -5.48
N PHE A 13 9.57 -7.72 -4.96
CA PHE A 13 9.44 -7.30 -3.56
C PHE A 13 8.02 -6.83 -3.24
N GLU A 14 7.43 -5.97 -4.07
CA GLU A 14 6.05 -5.50 -3.93
C GLU A 14 5.04 -6.66 -3.97
N GLU A 15 5.18 -7.58 -4.94
CA GLU A 15 4.30 -8.75 -5.04
C GLU A 15 4.45 -9.70 -3.83
N GLU A 16 5.68 -9.92 -3.36
CA GLU A 16 5.93 -10.74 -2.17
C GLU A 16 5.30 -10.11 -0.91
N LYS A 17 5.45 -8.79 -0.73
CA LYS A 17 4.99 -8.10 0.47
C LYS A 17 3.50 -7.78 0.43
N LEU A 18 2.98 -7.21 -0.66
CA LEU A 18 1.60 -6.73 -0.73
C LEU A 18 0.66 -7.70 -1.43
N GLY A 19 1.19 -8.64 -2.21
CA GLY A 19 0.41 -9.49 -3.08
C GLY A 19 0.01 -8.76 -4.36
N ARG A 20 -0.35 -9.54 -5.39
CA ARG A 20 -0.70 -9.01 -6.71
C ARG A 20 -2.18 -8.68 -6.82
N CYS A 21 -2.51 -7.52 -7.40
CA CYS A 21 -3.87 -7.19 -7.81
C CYS A 21 -4.28 -8.02 -9.04
N ASN A 22 -5.50 -8.56 -9.06
CA ASN A 22 -6.04 -9.32 -10.19
C ASN A 22 -6.63 -8.42 -11.29
N ALA A 23 -6.48 -7.10 -11.16
CA ALA A 23 -7.05 -6.16 -12.11
C ALA A 23 -6.45 -6.38 -13.51
N PRO A 24 -7.28 -6.51 -14.56
CA PRO A 24 -6.76 -6.50 -15.91
C PRO A 24 -6.20 -5.11 -16.24
N TYR A 25 -5.00 -5.05 -16.80
CA TYR A 25 -4.45 -3.80 -17.29
C TYR A 25 -5.28 -3.31 -18.49
N ARG A 26 -5.89 -2.12 -18.38
CA ARG A 26 -6.76 -1.53 -19.41
C ARG A 26 -6.22 -0.21 -19.97
N GLY A 27 -4.92 0.02 -19.87
CA GLY A 27 -4.29 1.29 -20.30
C GLY A 27 -4.54 2.43 -19.31
N HIS A 28 -4.60 3.66 -19.80
CA HIS A 28 -4.65 4.85 -18.96
C HIS A 28 -6.01 5.03 -18.26
N LEU A 29 -6.06 4.79 -16.95
CA LEU A 29 -7.23 5.05 -16.11
C LEU A 29 -7.02 6.29 -15.24
N ARG A 30 -8.06 7.12 -15.10
CA ARG A 30 -8.03 8.22 -14.13
C ARG A 30 -8.06 7.64 -12.72
N TRP A 31 -7.54 8.41 -11.76
CA TRP A 31 -7.39 7.99 -10.36
C TRP A 31 -8.63 7.27 -9.80
N LYS A 32 -9.81 7.91 -9.86
CA LYS A 32 -11.05 7.35 -9.30
C LYS A 32 -11.43 6.01 -9.94
N GLU A 33 -11.29 5.89 -11.25
CA GLU A 33 -11.57 4.67 -12.01
C GLU A 33 -10.57 3.56 -11.65
N ALA A 34 -9.29 3.92 -11.53
CA ALA A 34 -8.23 2.99 -11.14
C ALA A 34 -8.47 2.43 -9.72
N VAL A 35 -8.82 3.28 -8.74
CA VAL A 35 -9.17 2.84 -7.38
C VAL A 35 -10.37 1.89 -7.38
N GLU A 36 -11.43 2.20 -8.13
CA GLU A 36 -12.62 1.34 -8.22
C GLU A 36 -12.31 -0.03 -8.84
N VAL A 37 -11.45 -0.07 -9.85
CA VAL A 37 -10.99 -1.33 -10.46
C VAL A 37 -10.17 -2.13 -9.44
N VAL A 38 -9.24 -1.49 -8.73
CA VAL A 38 -8.41 -2.15 -7.71
C VAL A 38 -9.29 -2.78 -6.62
N ARG A 39 -10.26 -2.04 -6.06
CA ARG A 39 -11.18 -2.57 -5.03
C ARG A 39 -11.89 -3.86 -5.44
N LYS A 40 -12.30 -3.96 -6.71
CA LYS A 40 -13.07 -5.11 -7.23
C LYS A 40 -12.20 -6.32 -7.57
N ASN A 41 -10.89 -6.16 -7.65
CA ASN A 41 -9.97 -7.19 -8.17
C ASN A 41 -8.88 -7.55 -7.16
N GLN A 42 -9.20 -7.57 -5.87
CA GLN A 42 -8.26 -8.01 -4.84
C GLN A 42 -7.95 -9.52 -4.94
N PRO A 43 -6.74 -9.95 -4.53
CA PRO A 43 -6.45 -11.36 -4.34
C PRO A 43 -7.35 -11.96 -3.26
N ARG A 44 -7.71 -13.24 -3.41
CA ARG A 44 -8.55 -13.96 -2.42
C ARG A 44 -7.89 -14.07 -1.05
N THR A 45 -6.56 -14.14 -1.04
CA THR A 45 -5.75 -14.30 0.17
C THR A 45 -4.75 -13.17 0.25
N LYS A 46 -4.68 -12.51 1.41
CA LYS A 46 -3.67 -11.50 1.72
C LYS A 46 -2.33 -12.18 2.01
N THR A 47 -1.24 -11.50 1.71
CA THR A 47 0.09 -11.95 2.16
C THR A 47 0.16 -11.91 3.70
N PRO A 48 1.08 -12.66 4.33
CA PRO A 48 1.28 -12.59 5.78
C PRO A 48 1.60 -11.17 6.27
N PHE A 49 2.38 -10.41 5.48
CA PHE A 49 2.72 -9.03 5.79
C PHE A 49 1.48 -8.13 5.81
N VAL A 50 0.67 -8.14 4.75
CA VAL A 50 -0.56 -7.33 4.67
C VAL A 50 -1.56 -7.72 5.75
N ALA A 51 -1.77 -9.01 5.98
CA ALA A 51 -2.69 -9.48 7.02
C ALA A 51 -2.25 -9.02 8.42
N ARG A 52 -0.94 -9.03 8.70
CA ARG A 52 -0.39 -8.50 9.95
C ARG A 52 -0.56 -6.98 10.02
N LEU A 53 -0.13 -6.25 9.00
CA LEU A 53 -0.17 -4.79 8.97
C LEU A 53 -1.59 -4.26 9.12
N GLU A 54 -2.56 -4.80 8.38
CA GLU A 54 -3.96 -4.41 8.46
C GLU A 54 -4.57 -4.65 9.84
N ARG A 55 -4.21 -5.76 10.50
CA ARG A 55 -4.62 -6.03 11.88
C ARG A 55 -4.03 -5.01 12.84
N GLU A 56 -2.74 -4.69 12.73
CA GLU A 56 -2.11 -3.68 13.58
C GLU A 56 -2.71 -2.29 13.37
N VAL A 57 -2.98 -1.89 12.11
CA VAL A 57 -3.66 -0.60 11.82
C VAL A 57 -5.06 -0.61 12.42
N SER A 58 -5.82 -1.70 12.27
CA SER A 58 -7.16 -1.83 12.85
C SER A 58 -7.12 -1.71 14.38
N ALA A 59 -6.14 -2.33 15.03
CA ALA A 59 -5.96 -2.25 16.48
C ALA A 59 -5.64 -0.82 16.93
N GLN A 60 -4.78 -0.11 16.21
CA GLN A 60 -4.43 1.28 16.52
C GLN A 60 -5.56 2.27 16.22
N ILE A 61 -6.40 2.01 15.21
CA ILE A 61 -7.61 2.79 14.95
C ILE A 61 -8.72 2.46 15.97
N GLY A 62 -8.76 1.24 16.49
CA GLY A 62 -9.85 0.72 17.32
C GLY A 62 -11.08 0.28 16.51
N SER A 63 -10.91 0.08 15.20
CA SER A 63 -11.98 -0.32 14.28
C SER A 63 -11.39 -1.02 13.05
N PRO A 64 -12.09 -1.97 12.41
CA PRO A 64 -11.61 -2.61 11.20
C PRO A 64 -11.31 -1.61 10.08
N VAL A 65 -10.12 -1.71 9.50
CA VAL A 65 -9.75 -1.03 8.25
C VAL A 65 -9.61 -2.05 7.12
N ALA A 66 -9.71 -1.59 5.87
CA ALA A 66 -9.49 -2.43 4.70
C ALA A 66 -8.19 -2.05 4.00
N PHE A 67 -7.35 -3.04 3.70
CA PHE A 67 -6.21 -2.88 2.79
C PHE A 67 -6.53 -3.40 1.39
N PHE A 68 -6.09 -2.65 0.39
CA PHE A 68 -6.16 -3.00 -1.03
C PHE A 68 -4.78 -2.94 -1.66
N THR A 69 -4.30 -4.05 -2.24
CA THR A 69 -3.10 -4.04 -3.07
C THR A 69 -3.43 -3.51 -4.47
N ALA A 70 -2.57 -2.65 -4.98
CA ALA A 70 -2.61 -2.08 -6.31
C ALA A 70 -1.46 -2.60 -7.20
N VAL A 71 -0.56 -3.43 -6.67
CA VAL A 71 0.58 -4.01 -7.40
C VAL A 71 0.13 -4.67 -8.71
N ARG A 72 0.78 -4.30 -9.83
CA ARG A 72 0.47 -4.67 -11.23
C ARG A 72 -0.84 -4.11 -11.81
N SER A 73 -1.48 -3.16 -11.12
CA SER A 73 -2.66 -2.49 -11.66
C SER A 73 -2.30 -1.17 -12.33
N ALA A 74 -3.27 -0.56 -13.03
CA ALA A 74 -3.11 0.79 -13.54
C ALA A 74 -2.87 1.83 -12.44
N LEU A 75 -3.29 1.58 -11.19
CA LEU A 75 -3.03 2.49 -10.06
C LEU A 75 -1.55 2.49 -9.67
N ASP A 76 -0.91 1.32 -9.65
CA ASP A 76 0.54 1.17 -9.49
C ASP A 76 1.27 1.79 -10.70
N GLU A 77 1.05 1.27 -11.90
CA GLU A 77 1.93 1.60 -13.02
C GLU A 77 1.88 3.08 -13.43
N ILE A 78 0.72 3.74 -13.29
CA ILE A 78 0.49 5.12 -13.74
C ILE A 78 0.58 6.10 -12.58
N HIS A 79 -0.06 5.78 -11.46
CA HIS A 79 -0.17 6.70 -10.32
C HIS A 79 0.89 6.46 -9.24
N LYS A 80 1.70 5.40 -9.38
CA LYS A 80 2.83 5.06 -8.48
C LYS A 80 2.36 4.84 -7.04
N VAL A 81 1.36 3.98 -6.90
CA VAL A 81 0.76 3.56 -5.63
C VAL A 81 0.64 2.04 -5.62
N ASP A 82 1.32 1.39 -4.68
CA ASP A 82 1.37 -0.06 -4.58
C ASP A 82 0.22 -0.63 -3.75
N GLY A 83 -0.36 0.17 -2.88
CA GLY A 83 -1.53 -0.21 -2.11
C GLY A 83 -2.14 0.96 -1.35
N PHE A 84 -3.27 0.71 -0.71
CA PHE A 84 -3.90 1.71 0.14
C PHE A 84 -4.77 1.11 1.24
N PHE A 85 -4.87 1.85 2.33
CA PHE A 85 -5.82 1.64 3.40
C PHE A 85 -7.06 2.49 3.19
N GLU A 86 -8.22 1.91 3.47
CA GLU A 86 -9.49 2.61 3.47
C GLU A 86 -10.20 2.44 4.81
N PHE A 87 -10.63 3.57 5.38
CA PHE A 87 -11.43 3.61 6.59
C PHE A 87 -12.45 4.74 6.54
N GLN A 88 -13.72 4.40 6.71
CA GLN A 88 -14.85 5.34 6.64
C GLN A 88 -14.82 6.24 5.39
N GLY A 89 -14.38 5.75 4.23
CA GLY A 89 -14.27 6.52 2.99
C GLY A 89 -13.05 7.44 2.88
N ILE A 90 -12.15 7.42 3.87
CA ILE A 90 -10.82 8.03 3.77
C ILE A 90 -9.84 7.00 3.21
N VAL A 91 -9.01 7.43 2.27
CA VAL A 91 -7.95 6.63 1.67
C VAL A 91 -6.57 7.16 2.10
N VAL A 92 -5.68 6.24 2.48
CA VAL A 92 -4.24 6.49 2.70
C VAL A 92 -3.44 5.52 1.84
N THR A 93 -2.64 6.04 0.94
CA THR A 93 -1.88 5.30 -0.06
C THR A 93 -0.46 5.02 0.39
N ILE A 94 0.10 3.89 -0.04
CA ILE A 94 1.47 3.48 0.23
C ILE A 94 2.21 3.16 -1.08
N ASP A 95 3.50 3.42 -1.08
CA ASP A 95 4.47 3.09 -2.13
C ASP A 95 5.64 2.40 -1.44
N LEU A 96 5.95 1.16 -1.83
CA LEU A 96 7.05 0.39 -1.28
C LEU A 96 8.32 0.74 -2.05
N THR A 97 9.45 0.69 -1.36
CA THR A 97 10.73 0.86 -2.01
C THR A 97 11.80 -0.02 -1.39
N MET A 98 12.70 -0.48 -2.25
CA MET A 98 13.96 -1.11 -1.85
C MET A 98 15.11 -0.09 -1.79
N ASP A 99 14.90 1.14 -2.27
CA ASP A 99 15.92 2.19 -2.23
C ASP A 99 15.75 3.02 -0.95
N PRO A 100 16.66 2.87 0.04
CA PRO A 100 16.58 3.62 1.28
C PRO A 100 16.82 5.13 1.10
N ASN A 101 17.30 5.56 -0.07
CA ASN A 101 17.55 6.97 -0.38
C ASN A 101 16.41 7.62 -1.17
N LYS A 102 15.37 6.86 -1.53
CA LYS A 102 14.19 7.44 -2.17
C LYS A 102 13.47 8.33 -1.17
N ASP A 103 13.33 9.60 -1.50
CA ASP A 103 12.77 10.64 -0.63
C ASP A 103 11.49 11.27 -1.22
N VAL A 104 11.25 11.08 -2.51
CA VAL A 104 10.05 11.55 -3.21
C VAL A 104 9.15 10.38 -3.59
N CYS A 105 7.86 10.49 -3.26
CA CYS A 105 6.82 9.57 -3.73
C CYS A 105 5.51 10.32 -4.00
N LYS A 106 4.64 9.73 -4.82
CA LYS A 106 3.28 10.25 -5.09
C LYS A 106 2.25 9.76 -4.06
N ALA A 107 2.58 8.70 -3.33
CA ALA A 107 1.73 8.15 -2.28
C ALA A 107 1.80 9.01 -1.00
N ASP A 108 0.92 8.71 -0.06
CA ASP A 108 0.88 9.39 1.24
C ASP A 108 2.03 8.94 2.14
N LEU A 109 2.47 7.68 1.99
CA LEU A 109 3.58 7.10 2.71
C LEU A 109 4.50 6.35 1.76
N LEU A 110 5.79 6.70 1.79
CA LEU A 110 6.86 5.84 1.32
C LEU A 110 7.21 4.84 2.43
N VAL A 111 7.34 3.57 2.06
CA VAL A 111 7.57 2.43 2.96
C VAL A 111 8.80 1.68 2.50
N ASP A 112 9.86 1.69 3.31
CA ASP A 112 11.11 1.00 2.99
C ASP A 112 11.25 -0.36 3.70
N ALA A 113 12.43 -0.97 3.61
CA ALA A 113 12.71 -2.25 4.26
C ALA A 113 12.70 -2.17 5.80
N GLU A 114 13.07 -1.03 6.40
CA GLU A 114 13.04 -0.83 7.85
C GLU A 114 11.60 -0.75 8.34
N ASP A 115 10.74 -0.05 7.61
CA ASP A 115 9.30 0.00 7.89
C ASP A 115 8.63 -1.37 7.79
N VAL A 116 9.02 -2.17 6.79
CA VAL A 116 8.51 -3.54 6.61
C VAL A 116 8.94 -4.44 7.78
N ALA A 117 10.12 -4.19 8.34
CA ALA A 117 10.62 -4.92 9.52
C ALA A 117 9.88 -4.51 10.81
N ASP A 118 9.49 -3.25 10.94
CA ASP A 118 8.78 -2.69 12.10
C ASP A 118 7.30 -2.37 11.82
N VAL A 119 6.52 -3.44 11.64
CA VAL A 119 5.08 -3.36 11.34
C VAL A 119 4.28 -2.51 12.36
N PRO A 120 4.49 -2.60 13.68
CA PRO A 120 3.79 -1.71 14.64
C PRO A 120 4.03 -0.22 14.38
N THR A 121 5.27 0.18 14.11
CA THR A 121 5.61 1.57 13.81
C THR A 121 4.98 2.03 12.50
N LEU A 122 5.07 1.22 11.45
CA LEU A 122 4.41 1.49 10.17
C LEU A 122 2.89 1.63 10.33
N ALA A 123 2.25 0.73 11.09
CA ALA A 123 0.82 0.79 11.37
C ALA A 123 0.44 2.10 12.09
N GLY A 124 1.29 2.61 12.98
CA GLY A 124 1.06 3.89 13.64
C GLY A 124 1.16 5.09 12.72
N ARG A 125 2.08 5.04 11.73
CA ARG A 125 2.15 6.05 10.67
C ARG A 125 0.86 6.08 9.85
N VAL A 126 0.37 4.92 9.41
CA VAL A 126 -0.91 4.80 8.67
C VAL A 126 -2.09 5.29 9.51
N ALA A 127 -2.20 4.84 10.76
CA ALA A 127 -3.31 5.19 11.64
C ALA A 127 -3.37 6.70 11.93
N ARG A 128 -2.19 7.32 12.14
CA ARG A 128 -2.08 8.78 12.32
C ARG A 128 -2.56 9.54 11.08
N GLU A 129 -2.18 9.10 9.88
CA GLU A 129 -2.60 9.75 8.64
C GLU A 129 -4.12 9.60 8.41
N LEU A 130 -4.69 8.42 8.64
CA LEU A 130 -6.14 8.18 8.60
C LEU A 130 -6.88 9.11 9.56
N ARG A 131 -6.44 9.22 10.82
CA ARG A 131 -7.03 10.10 11.82
C ARG A 131 -6.94 11.58 11.41
N SER A 132 -5.78 12.02 10.89
CA SER A 132 -5.58 13.39 10.44
C SER A 132 -6.60 13.77 9.36
N ARG A 133 -6.81 12.89 8.37
CA ARG A 133 -7.78 13.11 7.28
C ARG A 133 -9.23 13.05 7.75
N LEU A 134 -9.56 12.18 8.70
CA LEU A 134 -10.89 12.13 9.29
C LEU A 134 -11.24 13.45 9.98
N VAL A 135 -10.31 14.01 10.76
CA VAL A 135 -10.50 15.31 11.41
C VAL A 135 -10.74 16.41 10.38
N ARG A 136 -9.94 16.45 9.31
CA ARG A 136 -10.09 17.45 8.23
C ARG A 136 -11.41 17.34 7.46
N ARG A 137 -12.01 16.16 7.38
CA ARG A 137 -13.32 15.96 6.73
C ARG A 137 -14.49 16.42 7.59
N ALA A 138 -14.34 16.39 8.91
CA ALA A 138 -15.38 16.77 9.86
C ALA A 138 -15.40 18.28 10.16
N ALA A 139 -14.33 19.00 9.79
CA ALA A 139 -14.23 20.46 9.86
C ALA A 139 -14.85 21.10 8.62
#